data_AF-A0A1C5VXK8-F1
#
_entry.id   AF-A0A1C5VXK8-F1
#
_cell.length_a   1.000
_cell.length_b   1.000
_cell.length_c   1.000
_cell.angle_alpha   90.00
_cell.angle_beta   90.00
_cell.angle_gamma   90.00
#
_symmetry.space_group_name_H-M   'P 1'
#
loop_
_entity.id
_entity.type
_entity.pdbx_description
1 polymer ?
#
loop_
_entity_poly.entity_id
_entity_poly.type
_entity_poly.pdbx_seq_one_letter_code
_entity_poly.pdbx_strand_id
1 'polypeptide(L)'
;MAHKRKRIFDGLYAQLEETDGNVVLFSARGEPSVIFEITNPVQQLCTDAQQYMLFHDVLSNILQTIGEGYALQKQDILCRQAYHHDVPDDAEFLTRSYFRYFEGREFTEIRTFLILTQEAQRSQFIQYDPKRWLDFHAKVSKTDDILTEKHIRHRKLNKEEVSEYCHRFMACQFRHGPFSMTNFKASDEYLRTGDRIIRSYPLVDIDEINLPSMVKPYTQMNINGYSIATDLLSFLTGVPYSDCVVFNQVIQIPGQRKLLRKLQAKAKRHGSMPDPSNRIAKADIEEVLDRLAVDSTMLVYCNFNILVSYPPDKVTPVTSFLETKLYECGIMPSRTAYNQLELFMDSFPGNGYAFNPDYDLFLTLSDAALCFFFKEHLKESEDTPLTTYYTDRQGLPVCIDITGKEGKKKMTDNANFFCIGPSGSGKSFHMEKNRTK
;
A
#
# COMPACT_ATOMS: atom_id res chain seq x y z
N MET A 1 -14.69 -42.03 -6.96
CA MET A 1 -14.52 -41.11 -8.10
C MET A 1 -13.63 -39.97 -7.62
N ALA A 2 -12.41 -39.86 -8.16
CA ALA A 2 -11.49 -38.79 -7.78
C ALA A 2 -12.08 -37.45 -8.25
N HIS A 3 -12.50 -36.60 -7.32
CA HIS A 3 -12.85 -35.22 -7.63
C HIS A 3 -11.63 -34.60 -8.32
N LYS A 4 -11.80 -34.24 -9.60
CA LYS A 4 -10.82 -33.45 -10.36
C LYS A 4 -10.54 -32.20 -9.52
N ARG A 5 -9.35 -32.12 -8.89
CA ARG A 5 -8.96 -30.96 -8.08
C ARG A 5 -9.15 -29.72 -8.94
N LYS A 6 -10.15 -28.88 -8.61
CA LYS A 6 -10.26 -27.56 -9.22
C LYS A 6 -8.93 -26.85 -8.96
N ARG A 7 -8.29 -26.35 -10.01
CA ARG A 7 -7.13 -25.47 -9.86
C ARG A 7 -7.68 -24.15 -9.31
N ILE A 8 -7.52 -23.94 -8.02
CA ILE A 8 -8.16 -22.87 -7.25
C ILE A 8 -7.84 -21.49 -7.85
N PHE A 9 -6.63 -21.33 -8.40
CA PHE A 9 -6.15 -20.09 -9.00
C PHE A 9 -6.55 -19.87 -10.48
N ASP A 10 -6.94 -20.92 -11.22
CA ASP A 10 -7.30 -20.82 -12.66
C ASP A 10 -8.60 -20.02 -12.90
N GLY A 11 -9.31 -19.62 -11.83
CA GLY A 11 -10.56 -18.88 -11.89
C GLY A 11 -10.55 -17.56 -11.11
N LEU A 12 -9.38 -16.99 -10.79
CA LEU A 12 -9.30 -15.70 -10.08
C LEU A 12 -9.77 -14.52 -10.94
N TYR A 13 -9.46 -14.56 -12.24
CA TYR A 13 -9.82 -13.54 -13.20
C TYR A 13 -10.60 -14.14 -14.35
N ALA A 14 -11.63 -13.42 -14.79
CA ALA A 14 -12.39 -13.80 -15.98
C ALA A 14 -11.66 -13.35 -17.25
N GLN A 15 -11.10 -12.14 -17.24
CA GLN A 15 -10.55 -11.53 -18.44
C GLN A 15 -9.62 -10.34 -18.15
N LEU A 16 -8.74 -10.03 -19.12
CA LEU A 16 -7.93 -8.82 -19.18
C LEU A 16 -8.07 -8.21 -20.58
N GLU A 17 -8.69 -7.03 -20.67
CA GLU A 17 -9.00 -6.35 -21.93
C GLU A 17 -8.41 -4.94 -22.00
N GLU A 18 -8.20 -4.44 -23.22
CA GLU A 18 -7.87 -3.03 -23.47
C GLU A 18 -9.07 -2.36 -24.14
N THR A 19 -9.67 -1.41 -23.44
CA THR A 19 -10.93 -0.78 -23.84
C THR A 19 -10.97 0.68 -23.38
N ASP A 20 -11.46 1.57 -24.23
CA ASP A 20 -11.64 3.00 -23.92
C ASP A 20 -10.37 3.66 -23.31
N GLY A 21 -9.20 3.29 -23.85
CA GLY A 21 -7.90 3.81 -23.44
C GLY A 21 -7.37 3.29 -22.09
N ASN A 22 -8.06 2.36 -21.44
CA ASN A 22 -7.63 1.73 -20.19
C ASN A 22 -7.46 0.22 -20.37
N VAL A 23 -6.55 -0.36 -19.59
CA VAL A 23 -6.46 -1.81 -19.41
C VAL A 23 -7.35 -2.20 -18.25
N VAL A 24 -8.35 -3.03 -18.50
CA VAL A 24 -9.38 -3.41 -17.54
C VAL A 24 -9.21 -4.89 -17.17
N LEU A 25 -8.99 -5.14 -15.89
CA LEU A 25 -8.92 -6.46 -15.29
C LEU A 25 -10.28 -6.83 -14.73
N PHE A 26 -10.85 -7.95 -15.18
CA PHE A 26 -12.12 -8.46 -14.69
C PHE A 26 -11.91 -9.59 -13.70
N SER A 27 -12.43 -9.41 -12.49
CA SER A 27 -12.48 -10.48 -11.49
C SER A 27 -13.30 -11.68 -11.99
N ALA A 28 -13.19 -12.81 -11.28
CA ALA A 28 -14.03 -13.99 -11.52
C ALA A 28 -15.54 -13.70 -11.51
N ARG A 29 -15.97 -12.66 -10.77
CA ARG A 29 -17.37 -12.26 -10.63
C ARG A 29 -17.77 -11.15 -11.60
N GLY A 30 -16.84 -10.71 -12.45
CA GLY A 30 -17.07 -9.67 -13.46
C GLY A 30 -16.97 -8.24 -12.93
N GLU A 31 -16.35 -8.03 -11.77
CA GLU A 31 -16.00 -6.67 -11.32
C GLU A 31 -14.85 -6.12 -12.19
N PRO A 32 -15.02 -4.98 -12.88
CA PRO A 32 -13.94 -4.36 -13.63
C PRO A 32 -13.02 -3.53 -12.72
N SER A 33 -11.71 -3.61 -12.99
CA SER A 33 -10.67 -2.88 -12.26
C SER A 33 -9.66 -2.22 -13.19
N VAL A 34 -9.22 -1.02 -12.84
CA VAL A 34 -8.05 -0.35 -13.45
C VAL A 34 -6.96 -0.18 -12.39
N ILE A 35 -5.71 -0.45 -12.78
CA ILE A 35 -4.54 -0.42 -11.90
C ILE A 35 -3.64 0.75 -12.28
N PHE A 36 -3.36 1.59 -11.29
CA PHE A 36 -2.36 2.66 -11.34
C PHE A 36 -1.14 2.24 -10.55
N GLU A 37 0.06 2.46 -11.09
CA GLU A 37 1.27 2.52 -10.27
C GLU A 37 1.46 3.98 -9.85
N ILE A 38 1.70 4.19 -8.55
CA ILE A 38 1.89 5.52 -7.97
C ILE A 38 3.19 5.57 -7.16
N THR A 39 3.76 6.77 -7.03
CA THR A 39 4.75 7.04 -6.00
C THR A 39 4.03 7.68 -4.82
N ASN A 40 4.05 7.02 -3.67
CA ASN A 40 3.58 7.61 -2.42
C ASN A 40 4.25 8.99 -2.21
N PRO A 41 3.54 10.05 -1.78
CA PRO A 41 4.10 11.40 -1.78
C PRO A 41 5.12 11.65 -0.68
N VAL A 42 5.09 10.87 0.41
CA VAL A 42 5.94 11.14 1.57
C VAL A 42 7.27 10.43 1.43
N GLN A 43 8.38 11.15 1.38
CA GLN A 43 9.69 10.50 1.41
C GLN A 43 9.97 10.01 2.84
N GLN A 44 10.46 8.77 2.98
CA GLN A 44 10.87 8.26 4.28
C GLN A 44 11.83 9.20 5.00
N LEU A 45 11.65 9.30 6.31
CA LEU A 45 12.44 10.17 7.20
C LEU A 45 12.37 11.65 6.82
N CYS A 46 11.37 12.06 6.03
CA CYS A 46 11.06 13.47 5.91
C CYS A 46 10.51 13.99 7.25
N THR A 47 10.80 15.24 7.57
CA THR A 47 10.27 15.89 8.77
C THR A 47 8.97 16.65 8.51
N ASP A 48 8.40 16.50 7.31
CA ASP A 48 7.25 17.28 6.85
C ASP A 48 5.94 16.52 7.07
N ALA A 49 5.28 16.82 8.19
CA ALA A 49 3.97 16.27 8.52
C ALA A 49 2.88 16.62 7.50
N GLN A 50 3.02 17.72 6.76
CA GLN A 50 1.98 18.19 5.82
C GLN A 50 1.82 17.23 4.63
N GLN A 51 2.87 16.50 4.24
CA GLN A 51 2.77 15.53 3.14
C GLN A 51 1.86 14.34 3.48
N TYR A 52 1.84 13.90 4.74
CA TYR A 52 0.93 12.86 5.20
C TYR A 52 -0.54 13.33 5.14
N MET A 53 -0.78 14.58 5.53
CA MET A 53 -2.11 15.20 5.45
C MET A 53 -2.54 15.40 3.99
N LEU A 54 -1.64 15.89 3.14
CA LEU A 54 -1.89 16.05 1.69
C LEU A 54 -2.35 14.72 1.07
N PHE A 55 -1.67 13.61 1.39
CA PHE A 55 -2.06 12.33 0.82
C PHE A 55 -3.39 11.80 1.37
N HIS A 56 -3.66 12.05 2.65
CA HIS A 56 -4.97 11.76 3.24
C HIS A 56 -6.09 12.51 2.50
N ASP A 57 -5.89 13.81 2.24
CA ASP A 57 -6.83 14.63 1.47
C ASP A 57 -7.01 14.13 0.02
N VAL A 58 -5.91 13.73 -0.64
CA VAL A 58 -5.96 13.14 -2.00
C VAL A 58 -6.83 11.88 -1.99
N LEU A 59 -6.57 10.95 -1.07
CA LEU A 59 -7.32 9.70 -0.98
C LEU A 59 -8.79 9.96 -0.60
N SER A 60 -9.05 10.93 0.27
CA SER A 60 -10.41 11.35 0.64
C SER A 60 -11.19 11.88 -0.58
N ASN A 61 -10.56 12.75 -1.38
CA ASN A 61 -11.14 13.25 -2.63
C ASN A 61 -11.42 12.12 -3.62
N ILE A 62 -10.54 11.12 -3.71
CA ILE A 62 -10.74 9.94 -4.56
C ILE A 62 -11.97 9.16 -4.06
N LEU A 63 -12.08 8.83 -2.78
CA LEU A 63 -13.22 8.09 -2.21
C LEU A 63 -14.56 8.81 -2.47
N GLN A 64 -14.60 10.13 -2.23
CA GLN A 64 -15.79 10.95 -2.49
C GLN A 64 -16.15 10.97 -3.99
N THR A 65 -15.13 11.03 -4.86
CA THR A 65 -15.32 11.09 -6.30
C THR A 65 -15.83 9.78 -6.86
N ILE A 66 -15.32 8.62 -6.42
CA ILE A 66 -15.74 7.31 -6.91
C ILE A 66 -17.12 6.93 -6.34
N GLY A 67 -17.33 7.11 -5.03
CA GLY A 67 -18.64 6.98 -4.38
C GLY A 67 -19.19 5.55 -4.26
N GLU A 68 -20.50 5.44 -3.98
CA GLU A 68 -21.24 4.17 -3.80
C GLU A 68 -21.04 3.14 -4.92
N GLY A 69 -20.79 1.89 -4.54
CA GLY A 69 -20.60 0.78 -5.47
C GLY A 69 -19.20 0.69 -6.07
N TYR A 70 -18.21 1.32 -5.43
CA TYR A 70 -16.80 1.21 -5.78
C TYR A 70 -15.94 0.76 -4.60
N ALA A 71 -14.83 0.11 -4.90
CA ALA A 71 -13.79 -0.19 -3.95
C ALA A 71 -12.47 0.46 -4.38
N LEU A 72 -11.77 1.03 -3.41
CA LEU A 72 -10.39 1.49 -3.55
C LEU A 72 -9.48 0.48 -2.85
N GLN A 73 -8.61 -0.15 -3.62
CA GLN A 73 -7.58 -1.05 -3.10
C GLN A 73 -6.21 -0.41 -3.32
N LYS A 74 -5.40 -0.34 -2.27
CA LYS A 74 -4.01 0.10 -2.32
C LYS A 74 -3.09 -1.03 -1.88
N GLN A 75 -2.05 -1.28 -2.66
CA GLN A 75 -1.07 -2.33 -2.40
C GLN A 75 0.31 -1.72 -2.38
N ASP A 76 0.95 -1.74 -1.21
CA ASP A 76 2.35 -1.35 -1.04
C ASP A 76 3.19 -2.61 -0.94
N ILE A 77 4.08 -2.80 -1.91
CA ILE A 77 4.94 -3.97 -2.05
C ILE A 77 6.34 -3.57 -1.65
N LEU A 78 6.78 -4.11 -0.52
CA LEU A 78 8.11 -3.94 0.02
C LEU A 78 8.89 -5.22 -0.23
N CYS A 79 9.71 -5.24 -1.28
CA CYS A 79 10.41 -6.44 -1.72
C CYS A 79 11.92 -6.26 -1.64
N ARG A 80 12.62 -7.29 -1.16
CA ARG A 80 14.08 -7.31 -1.20
C ARG A 80 14.57 -7.47 -2.63
N GLN A 81 15.32 -6.49 -3.09
CA GLN A 81 15.99 -6.46 -4.37
C GLN A 81 17.50 -6.57 -4.17
N ALA A 82 18.21 -6.85 -5.25
CA ALA A 82 19.66 -6.71 -5.31
C ALA A 82 20.00 -5.50 -6.18
N TYR A 83 20.83 -4.61 -5.64
CA TYR A 83 21.23 -3.38 -6.34
C TYR A 83 21.98 -3.71 -7.63
N HIS A 84 21.57 -3.06 -8.70
CA HIS A 84 22.22 -3.05 -10.00
C HIS A 84 22.20 -1.62 -10.54
N HIS A 85 23.28 -1.23 -11.22
CA HIS A 85 23.34 0.06 -11.91
C HIS A 85 23.93 -0.13 -13.30
N ASP A 86 23.20 0.31 -14.33
CA ASP A 86 23.68 0.30 -15.70
C ASP A 86 24.81 1.34 -15.85
N VAL A 87 26.04 0.86 -15.99
CA VAL A 87 27.21 1.71 -16.20
C VAL A 87 27.55 1.73 -17.69
N PRO A 88 27.63 2.92 -18.34
CA PRO A 88 28.04 3.02 -19.74
C PRO A 88 29.40 2.37 -20.01
N ASP A 89 29.56 1.75 -21.19
CA ASP A 89 30.80 1.04 -21.55
C ASP A 89 32.03 1.97 -21.61
N ASP A 90 31.81 3.24 -21.94
CA ASP A 90 32.80 4.31 -21.99
C ASP A 90 33.06 4.99 -20.64
N ALA A 91 32.38 4.56 -19.57
CA ALA A 91 32.56 5.14 -18.25
C ALA A 91 33.99 4.90 -17.71
N GLU A 92 34.53 5.93 -17.06
CA GLU A 92 35.84 5.87 -16.44
C GLU A 92 35.98 4.74 -15.42
N PHE A 93 37.22 4.26 -15.23
CA PHE A 93 37.54 3.17 -14.30
C PHE A 93 37.02 3.41 -12.88
N LEU A 94 37.10 4.63 -12.36
CA LEU A 94 36.63 4.96 -11.01
C LEU A 94 35.11 4.89 -10.89
N THR A 95 34.36 5.34 -11.91
CA THR A 95 32.90 5.21 -11.96
C THR A 95 32.49 3.75 -11.98
N ARG A 96 33.11 2.94 -12.84
CA ARG A 96 32.87 1.49 -12.93
C ARG A 96 33.17 0.78 -11.61
N SER A 97 34.31 1.09 -11.01
CA SER A 97 34.72 0.50 -9.72
C SER A 97 33.80 0.92 -8.58
N TYR A 98 33.30 2.17 -8.60
CA TYR A 98 32.36 2.66 -7.60
C TYR A 98 31.05 1.88 -7.63
N PHE A 99 30.36 1.79 -8.78
CA PHE A 99 29.10 1.04 -8.85
C PHE A 99 29.28 -0.47 -8.63
N ARG A 100 30.39 -1.04 -9.11
CA ARG A 100 30.74 -2.45 -8.83
C ARG A 100 30.87 -2.75 -7.33
N TYR A 101 31.26 -1.78 -6.50
CA TYR A 101 31.32 -1.96 -5.04
C TYR A 101 29.95 -2.06 -4.37
N PHE A 102 28.90 -1.55 -5.01
CA PHE A 102 27.52 -1.63 -4.54
C PHE A 102 26.70 -2.74 -5.19
N GLU A 103 27.21 -3.31 -6.28
CA GLU A 103 26.57 -4.40 -7.02
C GLU A 103 26.14 -5.56 -6.10
N GLY A 104 24.90 -6.00 -6.26
CA GLY A 104 24.34 -7.13 -5.52
C GLY A 104 23.93 -6.84 -4.07
N ARG A 105 24.12 -5.62 -3.56
CA ARG A 105 23.67 -5.26 -2.21
C ARG A 105 22.17 -5.39 -2.06
N GLU A 106 21.74 -6.01 -0.98
CA GLU A 106 20.32 -6.13 -0.68
C GLU A 106 19.76 -4.81 -0.18
N PHE A 107 18.58 -4.45 -0.69
CA PHE A 107 17.78 -3.32 -0.22
C PHE A 107 16.30 -3.66 -0.34
N THR A 108 15.45 -2.95 0.39
CA THR A 108 14.01 -3.09 0.29
C THR A 108 13.50 -1.99 -0.64
N GLU A 109 13.01 -2.36 -1.82
CA GLU A 109 12.30 -1.48 -2.75
C GLU A 109 10.82 -1.35 -2.31
N ILE A 110 10.22 -0.19 -2.52
CA ILE A 110 8.78 0.03 -2.31
C ILE A 110 8.12 0.37 -3.64
N ARG A 111 7.15 -0.44 -4.07
CA ARG A 111 6.28 -0.15 -5.21
C ARG A 111 4.83 -0.08 -4.75
N THR A 112 4.10 0.92 -5.20
CA THR A 112 2.73 1.16 -4.75
C THR A 112 1.76 1.13 -5.91
N PHE A 113 0.67 0.40 -5.74
CA PHE A 113 -0.41 0.29 -6.70
C PHE A 113 -1.72 0.80 -6.10
N LEU A 114 -2.47 1.58 -6.87
CA LEU A 114 -3.82 2.02 -6.56
C LEU A 114 -4.78 1.40 -7.57
N ILE A 115 -5.80 0.72 -7.08
CA ILE A 115 -6.70 -0.10 -7.88
C ILE A 115 -8.12 0.36 -7.61
N LEU A 116 -8.80 0.78 -8.67
CA LEU A 116 -10.20 1.17 -8.61
C LEU A 116 -11.05 0.05 -9.19
N THR A 117 -11.99 -0.47 -8.40
CA THR A 117 -12.88 -1.57 -8.79
C THR A 117 -14.34 -1.15 -8.67
N GLN A 118 -15.16 -1.42 -9.69
CA GLN A 118 -16.62 -1.23 -9.61
C GLN A 118 -17.32 -2.52 -9.16
N GLU A 119 -18.25 -2.43 -8.20
CA GLU A 119 -19.00 -3.57 -7.67
C GLU A 119 -19.87 -4.22 -8.76
N ALA A 120 -19.78 -5.54 -8.95
CA ALA A 120 -20.67 -6.25 -9.85
C ALA A 120 -22.10 -6.30 -9.28
N GLN A 121 -23.11 -6.06 -10.12
CA GLN A 121 -24.49 -6.22 -9.69
C GLN A 121 -24.84 -7.71 -9.56
N ARG A 122 -25.14 -8.14 -8.33
CA ARG A 122 -25.61 -9.49 -8.02
C ARG A 122 -27.08 -9.66 -8.44
N SER A 123 -27.30 -9.79 -9.74
CA SER A 123 -28.57 -10.17 -10.35
C SER A 123 -28.44 -11.60 -10.91
N GLN A 124 -29.55 -12.34 -11.00
CA GLN A 124 -29.58 -13.71 -11.52
C GLN A 124 -29.06 -13.80 -12.98
N PHE A 125 -29.00 -12.66 -13.67
CA PHE A 125 -28.35 -12.47 -14.97
C PHE A 125 -27.40 -11.26 -14.89
N ILE A 126 -26.12 -11.45 -15.23
CA ILE A 126 -25.18 -10.35 -15.44
C ILE A 126 -25.56 -9.71 -16.77
N GLN A 127 -26.24 -8.57 -16.72
CA GLN A 127 -26.58 -7.81 -17.91
C GLN A 127 -25.60 -6.64 -18.04
N TYR A 128 -24.96 -6.52 -19.21
CA TYR A 128 -24.13 -5.38 -19.54
C TYR A 128 -24.97 -4.09 -19.47
N ASP A 129 -24.50 -3.12 -18.69
CA ASP A 129 -25.10 -1.78 -18.58
C ASP A 129 -24.14 -0.74 -19.16
N PRO A 130 -24.41 -0.22 -20.38
CA PRO A 130 -23.56 0.79 -21.02
C PRO A 130 -23.36 2.04 -20.17
N LYS A 131 -24.34 2.44 -19.36
CA LYS A 131 -24.22 3.65 -18.52
C LYS A 131 -23.24 3.44 -17.39
N ARG A 132 -23.27 2.26 -16.76
CA ARG A 132 -22.31 1.90 -15.71
C ARG A 132 -20.90 1.77 -16.23
N TRP A 133 -20.75 1.26 -17.46
CA TRP A 133 -19.46 1.19 -18.13
C TRP A 133 -18.88 2.59 -18.37
N LEU A 134 -19.68 3.51 -18.91
CA LEU A 134 -19.26 4.90 -19.09
C LEU A 134 -18.96 5.60 -17.76
N ASP A 135 -19.77 5.36 -16.72
CA ASP A 135 -19.51 5.89 -15.37
C ASP A 135 -18.19 5.36 -14.82
N PHE A 136 -17.88 4.07 -14.97
CA PHE A 136 -16.61 3.47 -14.55
C PHE A 136 -15.42 4.20 -15.16
N HIS A 137 -15.38 4.35 -16.49
CA HIS A 137 -14.30 5.06 -17.17
C HIS A 137 -14.24 6.55 -16.77
N ALA A 138 -15.39 7.18 -16.53
CA ALA A 138 -15.44 8.56 -16.03
C ALA A 138 -14.86 8.68 -14.61
N LYS A 139 -15.13 7.73 -13.71
CA LYS A 139 -14.52 7.69 -12.37
C LYS A 139 -13.02 7.46 -12.44
N VAL A 140 -12.57 6.51 -13.27
CA VAL A 140 -11.14 6.25 -13.52
C VAL A 140 -10.43 7.52 -14.01
N SER A 141 -11.03 8.25 -14.96
CA SER A 141 -10.48 9.51 -15.47
C SER A 141 -10.39 10.57 -14.38
N LYS A 142 -11.44 10.74 -13.56
CA LYS A 142 -11.40 11.72 -12.47
C LYS A 142 -10.37 11.37 -11.40
N THR A 143 -10.13 10.08 -11.13
CA THR A 143 -9.05 9.65 -10.23
C THR A 143 -7.68 10.05 -10.78
N ASP A 144 -7.45 9.86 -12.09
CA ASP A 144 -6.23 10.31 -12.79
C ASP A 144 -6.06 11.84 -12.71
N ASP A 145 -7.15 12.59 -12.92
CA ASP A 145 -7.16 14.06 -12.80
C ASP A 145 -6.79 14.53 -11.37
N ILE A 146 -7.36 13.90 -10.34
CA ILE A 146 -7.08 14.23 -8.92
C ILE A 146 -5.61 13.99 -8.59
N LEU A 147 -5.05 12.85 -9.02
CA LEU A 147 -3.64 12.53 -8.80
C LEU A 147 -2.74 13.53 -9.54
N THR A 148 -3.09 13.92 -10.77
CA THR A 148 -2.37 14.91 -11.58
C THR A 148 -2.40 16.29 -10.93
N GLU A 149 -3.57 16.78 -10.52
CA GLU A 149 -3.76 18.10 -9.91
C GLU A 149 -2.98 18.23 -8.60
N LYS A 150 -2.92 17.15 -7.81
CA LYS A 150 -2.18 17.11 -6.54
C LYS A 150 -0.71 16.73 -6.71
N HIS A 151 -0.22 16.65 -7.95
CA HIS A 151 1.17 16.33 -8.29
C HIS A 151 1.67 15.00 -7.71
N ILE A 152 0.77 14.02 -7.56
CA ILE A 152 1.15 12.66 -7.22
C ILE A 152 1.66 11.99 -8.49
N ARG A 153 2.89 11.47 -8.48
CA ARG A 153 3.43 10.75 -9.64
C ARG A 153 2.65 9.44 -9.80
N HIS A 154 2.05 9.24 -10.96
CA HIS A 154 1.26 8.05 -11.25
C HIS A 154 1.27 7.72 -12.75
N ARG A 155 0.90 6.48 -13.07
CA ARG A 155 0.64 6.00 -14.43
C ARG A 155 -0.30 4.81 -14.39
N LYS A 156 -1.09 4.61 -15.44
CA LYS A 156 -1.86 3.37 -15.63
C LYS A 156 -0.94 2.27 -16.14
N LEU A 157 -1.13 1.05 -15.64
CA LEU A 157 -0.39 -0.11 -16.14
C LEU A 157 -0.92 -0.52 -17.52
N ASN A 158 -0.01 -0.95 -18.39
CA ASN A 158 -0.37 -1.58 -19.66
C ASN A 158 -0.75 -3.06 -19.45
N LYS A 159 -1.21 -3.74 -20.52
CA LYS A 159 -1.67 -5.13 -20.44
C LYS A 159 -0.59 -6.12 -20.01
N GLU A 160 0.64 -5.95 -20.48
CA GLU A 160 1.77 -6.81 -20.12
C GLU A 160 2.12 -6.63 -18.64
N GLU A 161 2.14 -5.38 -18.17
CA GLU A 161 2.41 -5.03 -16.78
C GLU A 161 1.32 -5.53 -15.82
N VAL A 162 0.04 -5.40 -16.17
CA VAL A 162 -1.06 -5.97 -15.36
C VAL A 162 -0.94 -7.49 -15.30
N SER A 163 -0.68 -8.14 -16.44
CA SER A 163 -0.48 -9.59 -16.50
C SER A 163 0.70 -10.00 -15.61
N GLU A 164 1.87 -9.40 -15.79
CA GLU A 164 3.05 -9.69 -14.97
C GLU A 164 2.78 -9.45 -13.49
N TYR A 165 2.08 -8.36 -13.15
CA TYR A 165 1.73 -8.03 -11.78
C TYR A 165 0.88 -9.11 -11.12
N CYS A 166 -0.20 -9.55 -11.79
CA CYS A 166 -1.05 -10.66 -11.31
C CYS A 166 -0.26 -11.97 -11.13
N HIS A 167 0.63 -12.30 -12.07
CA HIS A 167 1.44 -13.52 -11.99
C HIS A 167 2.50 -13.45 -10.88
N ARG A 168 3.13 -12.28 -10.67
CA ARG A 168 4.07 -12.04 -9.56
C ARG A 168 3.37 -12.10 -8.21
N PHE A 169 2.16 -11.55 -8.12
CA PHE A 169 1.31 -11.66 -6.94
C PHE A 169 0.98 -13.12 -6.65
N MET A 170 0.58 -13.89 -7.67
CA MET A 170 0.32 -15.33 -7.54
C MET A 170 1.55 -16.11 -7.06
N ALA A 171 2.75 -15.77 -7.53
CA ALA A 171 3.99 -16.41 -7.07
C ALA A 171 4.51 -15.85 -5.74
N CYS A 172 4.00 -14.70 -5.28
CA CYS A 172 4.57 -13.86 -4.23
C CYS A 172 6.07 -13.57 -4.45
N GLN A 173 6.42 -13.27 -5.71
CA GLN A 173 7.79 -12.99 -6.17
C GLN A 173 7.84 -11.69 -6.95
N PHE A 174 8.18 -10.61 -6.25
CA PHE A 174 8.25 -9.25 -6.81
C PHE A 174 9.68 -8.80 -7.11
N ARG A 175 10.68 -9.66 -6.86
CA ARG A 175 12.07 -9.40 -7.22
C ARG A 175 12.21 -9.23 -8.73
N HIS A 176 13.01 -8.27 -9.18
CA HIS A 176 13.24 -8.07 -10.62
C HIS A 176 13.84 -9.31 -11.28
N GLY A 177 13.53 -9.48 -12.56
CA GLY A 177 13.99 -10.60 -13.37
C GLY A 177 13.01 -11.79 -13.40
N PRO A 178 13.48 -12.96 -13.87
CA PRO A 178 12.63 -14.12 -14.05
C PRO A 178 12.18 -14.69 -12.71
N PHE A 179 10.94 -15.17 -12.69
CA PHE A 179 10.34 -15.86 -11.54
C PHE A 179 9.74 -17.20 -12.00
N SER A 180 9.48 -18.09 -11.05
CA SER A 180 8.83 -19.37 -11.33
C SER A 180 7.68 -19.60 -10.37
N MET A 181 6.64 -20.28 -10.85
CA MET A 181 5.50 -20.64 -10.03
C MET A 181 5.70 -22.00 -9.40
N THR A 182 5.46 -22.08 -8.10
CA THR A 182 5.48 -23.31 -7.31
C THR A 182 4.09 -23.62 -6.76
N ASN A 183 3.82 -24.91 -6.55
CA ASN A 183 2.55 -25.33 -5.97
C ASN A 183 2.42 -24.86 -4.52
N PHE A 184 1.19 -24.48 -4.15
CA PHE A 184 0.84 -24.13 -2.78
C PHE A 184 0.39 -25.34 -1.97
N LYS A 185 0.84 -25.41 -0.72
CA LYS A 185 0.21 -26.20 0.33
C LYS A 185 -0.38 -25.23 1.36
N ALA A 186 -1.70 -25.14 1.38
CA ALA A 186 -2.42 -24.32 2.35
C ALA A 186 -2.54 -25.03 3.70
N SER A 187 -2.39 -24.27 4.78
CA SER A 187 -2.81 -24.61 6.14
C SER A 187 -3.59 -23.43 6.72
N ASP A 188 -4.16 -23.63 7.92
CA ASP A 188 -4.86 -22.58 8.65
C ASP A 188 -3.91 -21.49 9.17
N GLU A 189 -2.60 -21.73 9.17
CA GLU A 189 -1.59 -20.80 9.69
C GLU A 189 -0.85 -20.03 8.58
N TYR A 190 -0.62 -20.66 7.42
CA TYR A 190 0.11 -20.05 6.30
C TYR A 190 -0.03 -20.86 5.00
N LEU A 191 0.34 -20.24 3.88
CA LEU A 191 0.51 -20.91 2.59
C LEU A 191 1.98 -21.24 2.37
N ARG A 192 2.33 -22.52 2.23
CA ARG A 192 3.70 -22.93 1.90
C ARG A 192 3.88 -23.03 0.39
N THR A 193 4.97 -22.45 -0.11
CA THR A 193 5.35 -22.46 -1.53
C THR A 193 6.86 -22.68 -1.64
N GLY A 194 7.26 -23.86 -2.13
CA GLY A 194 8.67 -24.26 -2.13
C GLY A 194 9.32 -24.25 -0.73
N ASP A 195 10.40 -23.49 -0.60
CA ASP A 195 11.18 -23.25 0.61
C ASP A 195 10.75 -21.99 1.39
N ARG A 196 9.62 -21.39 1.00
CA ARG A 196 9.05 -20.19 1.62
C ARG A 196 7.64 -20.45 2.12
N ILE A 197 7.18 -19.57 2.99
CA ILE A 197 5.77 -19.44 3.32
C ILE A 197 5.28 -18.04 2.98
N ILE A 198 3.97 -17.90 2.90
CA ILE A 198 3.23 -16.64 2.81
C ILE A 198 2.20 -16.68 3.92
N ARG A 199 2.16 -15.64 4.75
CA ARG A 199 1.20 -15.53 5.84
C ARG A 199 0.52 -14.17 5.82
N SER A 200 -0.80 -14.20 5.99
CA SER A 200 -1.66 -13.03 6.18
C SER A 200 -1.70 -12.64 7.66
N TYR A 201 -1.53 -11.35 7.92
CA TYR A 201 -1.71 -10.72 9.22
C TYR A 201 -2.73 -9.57 9.08
N PRO A 202 -4.04 -9.86 9.20
CA PRO A 202 -5.07 -8.84 9.25
C PRO A 202 -4.89 -7.93 10.46
N LEU A 203 -4.95 -6.61 10.27
CA LEU A 203 -4.76 -5.62 11.34
C LEU A 203 -5.92 -5.62 12.33
N VAL A 204 -7.14 -5.93 11.88
CA VAL A 204 -8.34 -5.81 12.69
C VAL A 204 -8.99 -7.18 12.83
N ASP A 205 -9.20 -7.58 14.08
CA ASP A 205 -10.10 -8.67 14.41
C ASP A 205 -11.54 -8.15 14.42
N ILE A 206 -12.43 -8.80 13.68
CA ILE A 206 -13.84 -8.39 13.59
C ILE A 206 -14.63 -8.80 14.83
N ASP A 207 -14.15 -9.81 15.55
CA ASP A 207 -14.73 -10.22 16.83
C ASP A 207 -14.31 -9.28 17.98
N GLU A 208 -13.05 -8.82 17.96
CA GLU A 208 -12.49 -7.89 18.95
C GLU A 208 -11.79 -6.70 18.27
N ILE A 209 -12.55 -5.67 17.89
CA ILE A 209 -12.00 -4.45 17.29
C ILE A 209 -11.24 -3.65 18.35
N ASN A 210 -9.96 -3.95 18.51
CA ASN A 210 -9.02 -3.26 19.37
C ASN A 210 -8.15 -2.30 18.55
N LEU A 211 -8.78 -1.20 18.13
CA LEU A 211 -8.13 -0.07 17.46
C LEU A 211 -7.90 1.07 18.46
N PRO A 212 -6.89 1.94 18.22
CA PRO A 212 -6.68 3.10 19.07
C PRO A 212 -7.88 4.05 19.02
N SER A 213 -8.20 4.68 20.15
CA SER A 213 -9.33 5.62 20.27
C SER A 213 -9.17 6.89 19.42
N MET A 214 -7.94 7.23 19.05
CA MET A 214 -7.62 8.31 18.12
C MET A 214 -6.57 7.83 17.13
N VAL A 215 -6.86 7.99 15.85
CA VAL A 215 -5.94 7.73 14.75
C VAL A 215 -5.70 9.00 13.96
N LYS A 216 -4.46 9.21 13.50
CA LYS A 216 -4.06 10.38 12.71
C LYS A 216 -3.38 9.91 11.41
N PRO A 217 -3.30 10.76 10.38
CA PRO A 217 -2.62 10.39 9.13
C PRO A 217 -1.13 10.06 9.27
N TYR A 218 -0.50 10.48 10.38
CA TYR A 218 0.88 10.19 10.77
C TYR A 218 1.00 10.03 12.29
N THR A 219 2.07 9.40 12.75
CA THR A 219 2.49 9.36 14.15
C THR A 219 3.79 10.14 14.36
N GLN A 220 4.19 10.35 15.61
CA GLN A 220 5.41 11.08 15.96
C GLN A 220 6.42 10.14 16.60
N MET A 221 7.61 10.04 16.00
CA MET A 221 8.76 9.37 16.59
C MET A 221 9.68 10.40 17.22
N ASN A 222 10.11 10.16 18.48
CA ASN A 222 11.09 11.01 19.14
C ASN A 222 12.50 10.52 18.85
N ILE A 223 13.30 11.34 18.18
CA ILE A 223 14.72 11.09 17.91
C ILE A 223 15.54 12.20 18.57
N ASN A 224 16.35 11.84 19.57
CA ASN A 224 17.21 12.78 20.31
C ASN A 224 16.49 14.04 20.83
N GLY A 225 15.24 13.90 21.27
CA GLY A 225 14.41 15.00 21.77
C GLY A 225 13.62 15.77 20.71
N TYR A 226 13.74 15.42 19.42
CA TYR A 226 12.95 15.99 18.33
C TYR A 226 11.86 15.03 17.90
N SER A 227 10.63 15.52 17.80
CA SER A 227 9.50 14.76 17.26
C SER A 227 9.48 14.87 15.73
N ILE A 228 9.57 13.74 15.05
CA ILE A 228 9.54 13.63 13.60
C ILE A 228 8.27 12.89 13.20
N ALA A 229 7.55 13.43 12.21
CA ALA A 229 6.40 12.75 11.64
C ALA A 229 6.85 11.48 10.90
N THR A 230 6.15 10.37 11.14
CA THR A 230 6.44 9.08 10.51
C THR A 230 5.13 8.35 10.22
N ASP A 231 5.13 7.46 9.24
CA ASP A 231 3.97 6.59 8.99
C ASP A 231 3.75 5.64 10.17
N LEU A 232 2.47 5.36 10.46
CA LEU A 232 2.03 4.40 11.48
C LEU A 232 2.65 3.02 11.24
N LEU A 233 2.79 2.62 9.97
CA LEU A 233 3.28 1.34 9.51
C LEU A 233 4.68 1.43 8.88
N SER A 234 5.45 2.47 9.22
CA SER A 234 6.85 2.65 8.76
C SER A 234 7.76 1.44 9.03
N PHE A 235 7.45 0.66 10.07
CA PHE A 235 8.18 -0.57 10.44
C PHE A 235 8.08 -1.70 9.40
N LEU A 236 7.12 -1.66 8.46
CA LEU A 236 6.96 -2.68 7.42
C LEU A 236 8.21 -2.83 6.54
N THR A 237 9.00 -1.77 6.43
CA THR A 237 10.26 -1.75 5.67
C THR A 237 11.38 -2.58 6.33
N GLY A 238 11.25 -2.82 7.64
CA GLY A 238 12.25 -3.48 8.48
C GLY A 238 11.81 -4.84 9.00
N VAL A 239 10.83 -5.50 8.38
CA VAL A 239 10.37 -6.83 8.82
C VAL A 239 11.52 -7.84 8.67
N PRO A 240 12.01 -8.44 9.78
CA PRO A 240 13.20 -9.28 9.75
C PRO A 240 12.95 -10.55 8.94
N TYR A 241 13.98 -11.09 8.28
CA TYR A 241 13.92 -12.31 7.47
C TYR A 241 12.92 -12.34 6.30
N SER A 242 12.08 -11.31 6.14
CA SER A 242 11.14 -11.21 5.04
C SER A 242 11.86 -10.92 3.74
N ASP A 243 11.42 -11.55 2.66
CA ASP A 243 11.86 -11.21 1.31
C ASP A 243 10.81 -10.40 0.55
N CYS A 244 9.54 -10.48 0.97
CA CYS A 244 8.50 -9.59 0.52
C CYS A 244 7.47 -9.35 1.62
N VAL A 245 7.04 -8.10 1.74
CA VAL A 245 5.85 -7.67 2.47
C VAL A 245 4.90 -7.01 1.46
N VAL A 246 3.63 -7.39 1.45
CA VAL A 246 2.58 -6.68 0.71
C VAL A 246 1.57 -6.20 1.72
N PHE A 247 1.41 -4.88 1.82
CA PHE A 247 0.34 -4.30 2.62
C PHE A 247 -0.87 -4.02 1.73
N ASN A 248 -1.87 -4.89 1.83
CA ASN A 248 -3.12 -4.81 1.08
C ASN A 248 -4.16 -4.02 1.89
N GLN A 249 -4.55 -2.86 1.39
CA GLN A 249 -5.48 -1.92 2.01
C GLN A 249 -6.72 -1.80 1.13
N VAL A 250 -7.89 -2.19 1.63
CA VAL A 250 -9.13 -2.19 0.86
C VAL A 250 -10.18 -1.37 1.57
N ILE A 251 -10.82 -0.47 0.84
CA ILE A 251 -12.01 0.28 1.24
C ILE A 251 -13.10 -0.02 0.23
N GLN A 252 -14.17 -0.68 0.65
CA GLN A 252 -15.41 -0.80 -0.13
C GLN A 252 -16.38 0.30 0.29
N ILE A 253 -17.02 0.91 -0.70
CA ILE A 253 -17.98 1.99 -0.50
C ILE A 253 -19.41 1.48 -0.66
N PRO A 254 -20.05 1.04 0.45
CA PRO A 254 -21.42 0.51 0.43
C PRO A 254 -22.46 1.62 0.22
N GLY A 255 -23.69 1.20 -0.11
CA GLY A 255 -24.84 2.10 -0.17
C GLY A 255 -25.19 2.73 1.19
N GLN A 256 -24.96 4.03 1.34
CA GLN A 256 -25.00 4.74 2.62
C GLN A 256 -26.40 4.72 3.23
N ARG A 257 -27.44 4.97 2.41
CA ARG A 257 -28.83 5.04 2.89
C ARG A 257 -29.28 3.77 3.62
N LYS A 258 -28.84 2.60 3.13
CA LYS A 258 -29.20 1.30 3.73
C LYS A 258 -28.49 1.11 5.08
N LEU A 259 -27.23 1.52 5.18
CA LEU A 259 -26.46 1.43 6.41
C LEU A 259 -26.95 2.39 7.48
N LEU A 260 -27.22 3.65 7.13
CA LEU A 260 -27.79 4.64 8.04
C LEU A 260 -29.09 4.14 8.68
N ARG A 261 -30.01 3.56 7.88
CA ARG A 261 -31.24 2.96 8.40
C ARG A 261 -30.98 1.80 9.35
N LYS A 262 -29.98 0.96 9.08
CA LYS A 262 -29.59 -0.14 9.98
C LYS A 262 -29.04 0.39 11.30
N LEU A 263 -28.18 1.41 11.26
CA LEU A 263 -27.62 2.05 12.46
C LEU A 263 -28.71 2.74 13.30
N GLN A 264 -29.61 3.50 12.67
CA GLN A 264 -30.77 4.11 13.33
C GLN A 264 -31.68 3.05 13.99
N ALA A 265 -31.94 1.94 13.30
CA ALA A 265 -32.69 0.83 13.88
C ALA A 265 -31.95 0.19 15.07
N LYS A 266 -30.62 0.06 14.99
CA LYS A 266 -29.78 -0.46 16.08
C LYS A 266 -29.82 0.48 17.30
N ALA A 267 -29.66 1.78 17.11
CA ALA A 267 -29.78 2.79 18.17
C ALA A 267 -31.15 2.75 18.85
N LYS A 268 -32.24 2.63 18.07
CA LYS A 268 -33.61 2.50 18.63
C LYS A 268 -33.79 1.24 19.47
N ARG A 269 -33.20 0.11 19.06
CA ARG A 269 -33.24 -1.15 19.81
C ARG A 269 -32.52 -1.02 21.15
N HIS A 270 -31.29 -0.50 21.17
CA HIS A 270 -30.56 -0.25 22.41
C HIS A 270 -31.31 0.73 23.33
N GLY A 271 -31.91 1.78 22.76
CA GLY A 271 -32.74 2.73 23.53
C GLY A 271 -33.99 2.11 24.16
N SER A 272 -34.54 1.04 23.57
CA SER A 272 -35.72 0.33 24.11
C SER A 272 -35.41 -0.65 25.24
N MET A 273 -34.13 -0.97 25.47
CA MET A 273 -33.64 -1.86 26.53
C MET A 273 -32.65 -1.10 27.41
N PRO A 274 -33.10 -0.29 28.38
CA PRO A 274 -32.27 0.69 29.06
C PRO A 274 -31.42 0.06 30.19
N ASP A 275 -30.31 -0.58 29.84
CA ASP A 275 -29.18 -0.84 30.73
C ASP A 275 -28.02 0.13 30.43
N PRO A 276 -27.05 0.29 31.35
CA PRO A 276 -25.93 1.22 31.17
C PRO A 276 -25.12 0.97 29.88
N SER A 277 -24.90 -0.30 29.49
CA SER A 277 -24.15 -0.66 28.29
C SER A 277 -24.91 -0.24 27.03
N ASN A 278 -26.21 -0.52 26.97
CA ASN A 278 -27.06 -0.09 25.86
C ASN A 278 -27.18 1.43 25.73
N ARG A 279 -27.11 2.19 26.84
CA ARG A 279 -27.07 3.66 26.78
C ARG A 279 -25.79 4.18 26.13
N ILE A 280 -24.64 3.60 26.46
CA ILE A 280 -23.35 3.95 25.85
C ILE A 280 -23.37 3.60 24.36
N ALA A 281 -23.74 2.36 24.02
CA ALA A 281 -23.82 1.93 22.63
C ALA A 281 -24.78 2.79 21.78
N LYS A 282 -25.89 3.25 22.37
CA LYS A 282 -26.80 4.19 21.71
C LYS A 282 -26.11 5.55 21.46
N ALA A 283 -25.45 6.11 22.47
CA ALA A 283 -24.76 7.39 22.37
C ALA A 283 -23.66 7.35 21.30
N ASP A 284 -22.86 6.27 21.26
CA ASP A 284 -21.80 6.09 20.26
C ASP A 284 -22.38 6.03 18.83
N ILE A 285 -23.50 5.34 18.62
CA ILE A 285 -24.17 5.28 17.31
C ILE A 285 -24.73 6.66 16.94
N GLU A 286 -25.31 7.40 17.89
CA GLU A 286 -25.84 8.75 17.65
C GLU A 286 -24.70 9.72 17.28
N GLU A 287 -23.54 9.65 17.95
CA GLU A 287 -22.36 10.44 17.60
C GLU A 287 -21.88 10.17 16.16
N VAL A 288 -21.81 8.89 15.75
CA VAL A 288 -21.47 8.52 14.37
C VAL A 288 -22.49 9.06 13.37
N LEU A 289 -23.79 8.98 13.68
CA LEU A 289 -24.86 9.48 12.81
C LEU A 289 -24.82 11.00 12.67
N ASP A 290 -24.54 11.73 13.75
CA ASP A 290 -24.40 13.18 13.75
C ASP A 290 -23.16 13.60 12.95
N ARG A 291 -22.03 12.91 13.12
CA ARG A 291 -20.81 13.15 12.33
C ARG A 291 -21.05 12.93 10.84
N LEU A 292 -21.78 11.88 10.46
CA LEU A 292 -22.16 11.61 9.06
C LEU A 292 -23.11 12.67 8.47
N ALA A 293 -23.87 13.37 9.32
CA ALA A 293 -24.78 14.43 8.88
C ALA A 293 -24.09 15.78 8.72
N VAL A 294 -23.04 16.04 9.51
CA VAL A 294 -22.29 17.30 9.54
C VAL A 294 -21.07 17.27 8.60
N ASP A 295 -20.28 16.21 8.71
CA ASP A 295 -19.05 16.03 7.93
C ASP A 295 -19.37 15.33 6.61
N SER A 296 -18.68 15.71 5.52
CA SER A 296 -18.75 14.98 4.22
C SER A 296 -17.97 13.66 4.26
N THR A 297 -18.06 12.94 5.37
CA THR A 297 -17.51 11.59 5.58
C THR A 297 -18.57 10.54 5.30
N MET A 298 -18.15 9.30 5.13
CA MET A 298 -19.03 8.21 4.72
C MET A 298 -18.62 6.90 5.38
N LEU A 299 -19.59 5.99 5.54
CA LEU A 299 -19.36 4.67 6.09
C LEU A 299 -18.73 3.76 5.05
N VAL A 300 -17.65 3.08 5.43
CA VAL A 300 -16.89 2.20 4.54
C VAL A 300 -16.58 0.87 5.20
N TYR A 301 -16.57 -0.20 4.41
CA TYR A 301 -16.08 -1.50 4.83
C TYR A 301 -14.60 -1.61 4.49
N CYS A 302 -13.78 -1.97 5.48
CA CYS A 302 -12.33 -1.98 5.33
C CYS A 302 -11.75 -3.37 5.57
N ASN A 303 -10.68 -3.70 4.85
CA ASN A 303 -9.75 -4.76 5.20
C ASN A 303 -8.32 -4.23 5.07
N PHE A 304 -7.51 -4.45 6.11
CA PHE A 304 -6.09 -4.13 6.10
C PHE A 304 -5.33 -5.40 6.41
N ASN A 305 -4.63 -5.95 5.43
CA ASN A 305 -3.92 -7.22 5.55
C ASN A 305 -2.45 -7.05 5.19
N ILE A 306 -1.56 -7.46 6.09
CA ILE A 306 -0.12 -7.54 5.83
C ILE A 306 0.18 -8.97 5.39
N LEU A 307 0.47 -9.17 4.10
CA LEU A 307 1.02 -10.42 3.59
C LEU A 307 2.53 -10.39 3.72
N VAL A 308 3.11 -11.39 4.38
CA VAL A 308 4.58 -11.49 4.47
C VAL A 308 5.03 -12.84 3.97
N SER A 309 6.08 -12.83 3.14
CA SER A 309 6.80 -14.02 2.76
C SER A 309 8.16 -14.09 3.45
N TYR A 310 8.53 -15.29 3.90
CA TYR A 310 9.77 -15.59 4.61
C TYR A 310 9.99 -17.12 4.70
N PRO A 311 11.19 -17.58 5.11
CA PRO A 311 11.48 -19.01 5.31
C PRO A 311 10.65 -19.66 6.43
N PRO A 312 10.22 -20.93 6.30
CA PRO A 312 9.38 -21.62 7.28
C PRO A 312 9.92 -21.65 8.73
N ASP A 313 11.23 -21.62 8.92
CA ASP A 313 11.86 -21.62 10.25
C ASP A 313 11.80 -20.25 10.96
N LYS A 314 11.29 -19.21 10.28
CA LYS A 314 11.21 -17.83 10.78
C LYS A 314 9.80 -17.37 11.17
N VAL A 315 8.82 -18.28 11.22
CA VAL A 315 7.43 -17.97 11.63
C VAL A 315 7.36 -17.20 12.94
N THR A 316 7.96 -17.74 14.00
CA THR A 316 7.92 -17.13 15.34
C THR A 316 8.53 -15.73 15.38
N PRO A 317 9.80 -15.51 14.97
CA PRO A 317 10.40 -14.17 15.06
C PRO A 317 9.70 -13.11 14.20
N VAL A 318 9.20 -13.47 13.01
CA VAL A 318 8.45 -12.52 12.17
C VAL A 318 7.10 -12.17 12.80
N THR A 319 6.37 -13.18 13.28
CA THR A 319 5.07 -12.97 13.95
C THR A 319 5.23 -12.11 15.18
N SER A 320 6.18 -12.42 16.07
CA SER A 320 6.43 -11.63 17.27
C SER A 320 6.86 -10.21 16.96
N PHE A 321 7.65 -9.98 15.90
CA PHE A 321 8.01 -8.63 15.47
C PHE A 321 6.77 -7.82 15.05
N LEU A 322 5.91 -8.39 14.20
CA LEU A 322 4.70 -7.72 13.73
C LEU A 322 3.71 -7.46 14.86
N GLU A 323 3.47 -8.45 15.71
CA GLU A 323 2.60 -8.30 16.89
C GLU A 323 3.10 -7.20 17.82
N THR A 324 4.41 -7.17 18.10
CA THR A 324 5.02 -6.13 18.95
C THR A 324 4.84 -4.74 18.32
N LYS A 325 5.12 -4.60 17.02
CA LYS A 325 5.03 -3.31 16.33
C LYS A 325 3.59 -2.82 16.16
N LEU A 326 2.64 -3.71 15.89
CA LEU A 326 1.23 -3.37 15.86
C LEU A 326 0.73 -2.99 17.26
N TYR A 327 1.15 -3.69 18.31
CA TYR A 327 0.82 -3.36 19.69
C TYR A 327 1.37 -1.97 20.10
N GLU A 328 2.60 -1.62 19.70
CA GLU A 328 3.16 -0.27 19.87
C GLU A 328 2.29 0.81 19.20
N CYS A 329 1.57 0.46 18.13
CA CYS A 329 0.62 1.32 17.43
C CYS A 329 -0.79 1.33 18.04
N GLY A 330 -1.01 0.57 19.12
CA GLY A 330 -2.33 0.38 19.74
C GLY A 330 -3.28 -0.51 18.94
N ILE A 331 -2.75 -1.34 18.03
CA ILE A 331 -3.51 -2.28 17.20
C ILE A 331 -3.24 -3.69 17.70
N MET A 332 -4.28 -4.44 18.06
CA MET A 332 -4.14 -5.87 18.31
C MET A 332 -4.48 -6.64 17.03
N PRO A 333 -3.49 -7.30 16.38
CA PRO A 333 -3.77 -8.10 15.20
C PRO A 333 -4.69 -9.27 15.52
N SER A 334 -5.48 -9.69 14.53
CA SER A 334 -6.34 -10.86 14.69
C SER A 334 -5.52 -12.12 14.96
N ARG A 335 -5.91 -12.86 15.99
CA ARG A 335 -5.31 -14.16 16.33
C ARG A 335 -5.93 -15.32 15.54
N THR A 336 -7.01 -15.05 14.81
CA THR A 336 -7.97 -16.02 14.27
C THR A 336 -8.08 -15.96 12.75
N ALA A 337 -7.01 -15.56 12.04
CA ALA A 337 -6.93 -15.62 10.58
C ALA A 337 -6.76 -17.06 10.06
N TYR A 338 -7.72 -17.95 10.34
CA TYR A 338 -7.69 -19.36 9.94
C TYR A 338 -7.93 -19.56 8.42
N ASN A 339 -8.43 -18.53 7.73
CA ASN A 339 -8.75 -18.49 6.31
C ASN A 339 -7.60 -17.92 5.45
N GLN A 340 -6.38 -18.43 5.66
CA GLN A 340 -5.16 -17.91 5.02
C GLN A 340 -5.20 -17.94 3.50
N LEU A 341 -5.82 -18.97 2.92
CA LEU A 341 -5.93 -19.11 1.46
C LEU A 341 -6.90 -18.08 0.89
N GLU A 342 -8.05 -17.90 1.52
CA GLU A 342 -9.07 -16.93 1.16
C GLU A 342 -8.52 -15.51 1.26
N LEU A 343 -7.92 -15.14 2.40
CA LEU A 343 -7.30 -13.82 2.59
C LEU A 343 -6.23 -13.51 1.53
N PHE A 344 -5.42 -14.50 1.16
CA PHE A 344 -4.44 -14.34 0.10
C PHE A 344 -5.10 -14.14 -1.26
N MET A 345 -6.12 -14.93 -1.60
CA MET A 345 -6.87 -14.81 -2.86
C MET A 345 -7.64 -13.50 -2.98
N ASP A 346 -8.23 -13.02 -1.89
CA ASP A 346 -8.99 -11.78 -1.82
C ASP A 346 -8.07 -10.55 -1.87
N SER A 347 -6.81 -10.73 -1.46
CA SER A 347 -5.79 -9.70 -1.56
C SER A 347 -5.23 -9.52 -2.98
N PHE A 348 -5.61 -10.34 -3.98
CA PHE A 348 -5.20 -10.13 -5.36
C PHE A 348 -5.70 -8.77 -5.90
N PRO A 349 -4.99 -8.16 -6.86
CA PRO A 349 -5.42 -6.89 -7.41
C PRO A 349 -6.79 -7.00 -8.07
N GLY A 350 -7.71 -6.12 -7.72
CA GLY A 350 -9.07 -6.08 -8.25
C GLY A 350 -10.07 -6.98 -7.50
N ASN A 351 -9.61 -7.84 -6.58
CA ASN A 351 -10.46 -8.76 -5.83
C ASN A 351 -11.02 -8.18 -4.52
N GLY A 352 -11.02 -6.86 -4.35
CA GLY A 352 -11.50 -6.19 -3.15
C GLY A 352 -12.94 -6.55 -2.73
N TYR A 353 -13.81 -7.00 -3.65
CA TYR A 353 -15.18 -7.46 -3.35
C TYR A 353 -15.30 -8.98 -3.07
N ALA A 354 -14.18 -9.71 -3.10
CA ALA A 354 -14.13 -11.14 -2.81
C ALA A 354 -14.19 -11.41 -1.30
N PHE A 355 -13.61 -10.52 -0.47
CA PHE A 355 -13.62 -10.55 1.00
C PHE A 355 -15.00 -10.84 1.58
N ASN A 356 -15.04 -11.69 2.60
CA ASN A 356 -16.28 -12.03 3.26
C ASN A 356 -16.79 -10.84 4.11
N PRO A 357 -18.01 -10.34 3.86
CA PRO A 357 -18.56 -9.23 4.63
C PRO A 357 -18.79 -9.49 6.12
N ASP A 358 -18.87 -10.76 6.53
CA ASP A 358 -19.21 -11.14 7.90
C ASP A 358 -17.98 -11.26 8.81
N TYR A 359 -16.80 -11.59 8.28
CA TYR A 359 -15.60 -11.84 9.08
C TYR A 359 -14.27 -11.37 8.48
N ASP A 360 -14.24 -10.78 7.27
CA ASP A 360 -13.01 -10.16 6.73
C ASP A 360 -13.09 -8.62 6.66
N LEU A 361 -14.31 -8.06 6.74
CA LEU A 361 -14.55 -6.61 6.65
C LEU A 361 -15.06 -6.04 7.97
N PHE A 362 -14.49 -4.90 8.39
CA PHE A 362 -15.04 -4.11 9.48
C PHE A 362 -15.58 -2.77 8.97
N LEU A 363 -16.59 -2.22 9.66
CA LEU A 363 -17.25 -0.96 9.29
C LEU A 363 -16.64 0.20 10.07
N THR A 364 -16.23 1.26 9.38
CA THR A 364 -15.73 2.50 10.01
C THR A 364 -16.05 3.72 9.14
N LEU A 365 -15.62 4.90 9.58
CA LEU A 365 -15.69 6.14 8.81
C LEU A 365 -14.51 6.24 7.84
N SER A 366 -14.74 6.80 6.65
CA SER A 366 -13.73 6.89 5.59
C SER A 366 -12.47 7.67 6.00
N ASP A 367 -12.63 8.76 6.75
CA ASP A 367 -11.51 9.58 7.26
C ASP A 367 -10.63 8.79 8.23
N ALA A 368 -11.23 8.01 9.12
CA ALA A 368 -10.50 7.12 10.03
C ALA A 368 -9.80 5.97 9.28
N ALA A 369 -10.46 5.37 8.30
CA ALA A 369 -9.89 4.29 7.48
C ALA A 369 -8.61 4.74 6.75
N LEU A 370 -8.63 5.92 6.14
CA LEU A 370 -7.50 6.47 5.38
C LEU A 370 -6.27 6.77 6.24
N CYS A 371 -6.42 6.91 7.56
CA CYS A 371 -5.28 7.06 8.46
C CYS A 371 -4.39 5.80 8.48
N PHE A 372 -4.94 4.61 8.26
CA PHE A 372 -4.20 3.34 8.22
C PHE A 372 -3.50 3.06 6.89
N PHE A 373 -3.73 3.86 5.85
CA PHE A 373 -3.07 3.68 4.57
C PHE A 373 -1.58 4.01 4.70
N PHE A 374 -0.71 3.21 4.09
CA PHE A 374 0.74 3.50 4.08
C PHE A 374 1.05 4.64 3.11
N LYS A 375 1.94 5.57 3.47
CA LYS A 375 2.11 6.85 2.76
C LYS A 375 3.54 7.15 2.31
N GLU A 376 4.49 6.24 2.56
CA GLU A 376 5.92 6.51 2.37
C GLU A 376 6.52 5.89 1.10
N HIS A 377 7.54 6.53 0.54
CA HIS A 377 8.43 6.01 -0.51
C HIS A 377 9.89 6.24 -0.15
N LEU A 378 10.80 5.53 -0.83
CA LEU A 378 12.24 5.66 -0.64
C LEU A 378 12.78 6.92 -1.32
N LYS A 379 13.93 7.41 -0.86
CA LYS A 379 14.64 8.48 -1.57
C LYS A 379 15.13 7.97 -2.93
N GLU A 380 14.69 8.62 -4.00
CA GLU A 380 15.15 8.36 -5.36
C GLU A 380 16.35 9.23 -5.73
N SER A 381 17.04 8.83 -6.80
CA SER A 381 18.07 9.65 -7.44
C SER A 381 17.46 10.91 -8.05
N GLU A 382 18.12 12.05 -7.86
CA GLU A 382 17.70 13.31 -8.43
C GLU A 382 18.02 13.36 -9.93
N ASP A 383 17.09 13.90 -10.71
CA ASP A 383 17.28 14.19 -12.13
C ASP A 383 18.07 15.51 -12.24
N THR A 384 19.38 15.38 -12.41
CA THR A 384 20.34 16.50 -12.40
C THR A 384 21.50 16.23 -13.36
N PRO A 385 22.02 17.25 -14.06
CA PRO A 385 23.27 17.12 -14.79
C PRO A 385 24.46 16.90 -13.84
N LEU A 386 24.33 17.27 -12.56
CA LEU A 386 25.37 17.07 -11.55
C LEU A 386 25.28 15.68 -10.93
N THR A 387 25.88 14.68 -11.57
CA THR A 387 25.79 13.28 -11.16
C THR A 387 26.72 12.94 -9.98
N THR A 388 26.44 13.47 -8.79
CA THR A 388 27.18 13.16 -7.56
C THR A 388 26.42 12.12 -6.75
N TYR A 389 27.04 10.97 -6.49
CA TYR A 389 26.42 9.87 -5.76
C TYR A 389 26.84 9.85 -4.30
N TYR A 390 25.86 9.83 -3.41
CA TYR A 390 26.02 9.57 -1.98
C TYR A 390 25.33 8.27 -1.60
N THR A 391 25.61 7.79 -0.40
CA THR A 391 24.96 6.60 0.12
C THR A 391 23.69 7.00 0.88
N ASP A 392 22.56 6.38 0.56
CA ASP A 392 21.34 6.51 1.34
C ASP A 392 21.42 5.76 2.69
N ARG A 393 20.32 5.72 3.43
CA ARG A 393 20.27 5.02 4.72
C ARG A 393 20.19 3.49 4.61
N GLN A 394 19.90 2.95 3.42
CA GLN A 394 19.97 1.51 3.14
C GLN A 394 21.37 1.07 2.67
N GLY A 395 22.29 2.00 2.45
CA GLY A 395 23.66 1.68 2.03
C GLY A 395 23.86 1.68 0.52
N LEU A 396 22.95 2.30 -0.25
CA LEU A 396 22.94 2.34 -1.71
C LEU A 396 23.31 3.71 -2.30
N PRO A 397 23.92 3.75 -3.50
CA PRO A 397 24.18 4.99 -4.22
C PRO A 397 22.88 5.67 -4.66
N VAL A 398 22.75 6.94 -4.31
CA VAL A 398 21.68 7.84 -4.74
C VAL A 398 22.32 9.10 -5.31
N CYS A 399 21.91 9.48 -6.52
CA CYS A 399 22.34 10.73 -7.14
C CYS A 399 21.70 11.91 -6.41
N ILE A 400 22.50 12.88 -5.99
CA ILE A 400 22.05 14.08 -5.29
C ILE A 400 22.70 15.29 -5.96
N ASP A 401 21.88 16.29 -6.30
CA ASP A 401 22.36 17.61 -6.62
C ASP A 401 22.77 18.34 -5.33
N ILE A 402 24.06 18.29 -5.02
CA ILE A 402 24.63 18.97 -3.85
C ILE A 402 24.45 20.49 -3.87
N THR A 403 24.19 21.08 -5.04
CA THR A 403 23.95 22.53 -5.15
C THR A 403 22.51 22.90 -4.83
N GLY A 404 21.58 21.96 -5.00
CA GLY A 404 20.13 22.17 -4.92
C GLY A 404 19.56 23.07 -6.03
N LYS A 405 20.32 23.37 -7.09
CA LYS A 405 19.98 24.34 -8.14
C LYS A 405 19.92 23.78 -9.55
N GLU A 406 20.78 22.83 -9.86
CA GLU A 406 20.99 22.29 -11.20
C GLU A 406 20.01 21.15 -11.51
N GLY A 407 19.46 20.52 -10.47
CA GLY A 407 18.43 19.52 -10.60
C GLY A 407 17.11 20.08 -11.14
N LYS A 408 16.29 19.19 -11.71
CA LYS A 408 14.94 19.49 -12.20
C LYS A 408 14.04 20.14 -11.13
N LYS A 409 14.25 19.77 -9.86
CA LYS A 409 13.62 20.40 -8.70
C LYS A 409 14.65 21.27 -7.98
N LYS A 410 14.43 22.58 -7.97
CA LYS A 410 15.27 23.52 -7.22
C LYS A 410 14.87 23.52 -5.75
N MET A 411 15.83 23.20 -4.88
CA MET A 411 15.65 23.14 -3.43
C MET A 411 16.27 24.33 -2.71
N THR A 412 17.26 25.01 -3.31
CA THR A 412 17.99 26.10 -2.67
C THR A 412 18.24 27.27 -3.63
N ASP A 413 18.31 28.48 -3.08
CA ASP A 413 18.71 29.67 -3.81
C ASP A 413 20.22 29.93 -3.76
N ASN A 414 20.97 29.14 -2.98
CA ASN A 414 22.40 29.24 -2.82
C ASN A 414 23.09 27.87 -2.94
N ALA A 415 24.25 27.84 -3.60
CA ALA A 415 25.06 26.65 -3.83
C ALA A 415 26.37 26.64 -3.02
N ASN A 416 26.50 27.53 -2.04
CA ASN A 416 27.66 27.55 -1.14
C ASN A 416 27.69 26.25 -0.31
N PHE A 417 28.81 25.56 -0.31
CA PHE A 417 29.01 24.34 0.47
C PHE A 417 30.21 24.51 1.44
N PHE A 418 30.11 23.87 2.60
CA PHE A 418 31.19 23.81 3.60
C PHE A 418 31.54 22.33 3.83
N CYS A 419 32.79 21.96 3.58
CA CYS A 419 33.30 20.60 3.84
C CYS A 419 34.22 20.62 5.07
N ILE A 420 33.81 19.95 6.15
CA ILE A 420 34.55 19.90 7.43
C ILE A 420 34.88 18.45 7.76
N GLY A 421 36.10 18.20 8.23
CA GLY A 421 36.55 16.87 8.62
C GLY A 421 38.04 16.86 9.02
N PRO A 422 38.49 15.92 9.86
CA PRO A 422 39.89 15.84 10.31
C PRO A 422 40.84 15.47 9.16
N SER A 423 42.16 15.55 9.37
CA SER A 423 43.13 15.08 8.36
C SER A 423 42.89 13.62 8.00
N GLY A 424 43.04 13.25 6.72
CA GLY A 424 42.80 11.88 6.22
C GLY A 424 41.35 11.49 5.96
N SER A 425 40.36 12.34 6.29
CA SER A 425 38.92 12.05 6.06
C SER A 425 38.46 12.11 4.59
N GLY A 426 39.35 12.34 3.64
CA GLY A 426 39.01 12.39 2.21
C GLY A 426 38.44 13.71 1.69
N LYS A 427 38.52 14.81 2.46
CA LYS A 427 38.04 16.15 2.02
C LYS A 427 38.59 16.58 0.66
N SER A 428 39.90 16.48 0.45
CA SER A 428 40.53 16.90 -0.81
C SER A 428 40.04 16.07 -2.00
N PHE A 429 39.88 14.76 -1.78
CA PHE A 429 39.34 13.84 -2.79
C PHE A 429 37.89 14.20 -3.17
N HIS A 430 37.05 14.52 -2.18
CA HIS A 430 35.69 14.99 -2.42
C HIS A 430 35.64 16.28 -3.25
N MET A 431 36.50 17.25 -2.92
CA MET A 431 36.59 18.54 -3.62
C MET A 431 37.10 18.43 -5.05
N GLU A 432 38.05 17.54 -5.30
CA GLU A 432 38.72 17.39 -6.59
C GLU A 432 37.87 16.60 -7.60
N LYS A 433 37.16 15.56 -7.12
CA LYS A 433 36.20 14.77 -7.92
C LYS A 433 35.03 15.61 -8.45
N ASN A 434 34.61 16.62 -7.68
CA ASN A 434 33.51 17.51 -8.07
C ASN A 434 33.96 18.71 -8.93
N ARG A 435 35.27 18.91 -9.13
CA ARG A 435 35.81 20.00 -9.97
C ARG A 435 36.04 19.60 -11.43
N THR A 436 36.01 18.31 -11.73
CA THR A 436 36.49 17.74 -13.01
C THR A 436 35.38 17.20 -13.92
N LYS A 437 34.12 17.56 -13.69
CA LYS A 437 33.01 17.27 -14.61
C LYS A 437 32.22 18.52 -14.94
#